data_AF-A0A1H3HQR9-F1
#
_entry.id   AF-A0A1H3HQR9-F1
#
_cell.length_a   1.000
_cell.length_b   1.000
_cell.length_c   1.000
_cell.angle_alpha   90.00
_cell.angle_beta   90.00
_cell.angle_gamma   90.00
#
_symmetry.space_group_name_H-M   'P 1'
#
loop_
_entity.id
_entity.type
_entity.pdbx_description
1 polymer ?
#
loop_
_entity_poly.entity_id
_entity_poly.type
_entity_poly.pdbx_seq_one_letter_code
_entity_poly.pdbx_strand_id
1 'polypeptide(L)'
;MKPKISVILTSYNKPETVGKAIKSVLNQTYDNWELLIMDDNSRQETKEKIEKYLNDSRISFFQSAVRNDQRYLTTRYATLINEALEKVSGRYITYLTDDDYYLPQRFERMVSYFQRNRKAKICYSMQQVVHIDEKGDTVMETVRRTSGMLRKASFLVDHCSVMHEASLLKKVYEKFGSYWDDDARNWNHGDAAFWDRLTCFACFHPVNQILDVNLKTPYSFQILNTYLPWELPEGLVVTSQGGNKFVIEREKRRWLSPAMTGKLALDDHDIIVPDPLLYRYRPGERVDDRVFETGKFPSGTVLTYNQTKERLYLMEKGRRRLVPSLSVADKYCLAEKAVVVSPFILSEIPEGSPLSLEMCTAADLPEGKFFEFYGRYFVVMNGKLCILNRKMADRLHLDKARLPKINAREYKRCPKGKELGWNGSRSGQRRKKS
;
A
#
# COMPACT_ATOMS: atom_id res chain seq x y z
N MET A 1 26.30 34.60 -9.72
CA MET A 1 25.55 33.51 -10.41
C MET A 1 24.31 33.15 -9.62
N LYS A 2 23.18 32.89 -10.29
CA LYS A 2 21.96 32.34 -9.68
C LYS A 2 22.28 30.96 -9.05
N PRO A 3 21.94 30.67 -7.78
CA PRO A 3 22.23 29.35 -7.18
C PRO A 3 21.45 28.21 -7.82
N LYS A 4 22.15 27.14 -8.24
CA LYS A 4 21.50 25.98 -8.87
C LYS A 4 20.62 25.21 -7.88
N ILE A 5 19.45 24.76 -8.34
CA ILE A 5 18.52 23.90 -7.58
C ILE A 5 18.55 22.49 -8.17
N SER A 6 18.75 21.47 -7.33
CA SER A 6 18.55 20.07 -7.71
C SER A 6 17.17 19.61 -7.27
N VAL A 7 16.36 19.21 -8.22
CA VAL A 7 15.04 18.62 -8.00
C VAL A 7 15.19 17.11 -8.13
N ILE A 8 14.79 16.37 -7.10
CA ILE A 8 14.77 14.91 -7.13
C ILE A 8 13.31 14.50 -7.26
N LEU A 9 12.94 13.93 -8.42
CA LEU A 9 11.62 13.38 -8.67
C LEU A 9 11.67 11.85 -8.54
N THR A 10 10.92 11.27 -7.62
CA THR A 10 10.75 9.80 -7.58
C THR A 10 9.50 9.39 -8.34
N SER A 11 9.58 8.37 -9.19
CA SER A 11 8.43 7.87 -9.96
C SER A 11 8.22 6.36 -9.81
N TYR A 12 6.97 5.96 -9.70
CA TYR A 12 6.55 4.56 -9.76
C TYR A 12 5.09 4.41 -10.22
N ASN A 13 4.88 3.91 -11.45
CA ASN A 13 3.59 3.48 -12.00
C ASN A 13 2.46 4.53 -11.93
N LYS A 14 2.76 5.81 -12.17
CA LYS A 14 1.74 6.88 -12.28
C LYS A 14 1.77 7.60 -13.64
N PRO A 15 1.40 6.91 -14.74
CA PRO A 15 1.50 7.46 -16.09
C PRO A 15 0.63 8.71 -16.31
N GLU A 16 -0.46 8.84 -15.56
CA GLU A 16 -1.41 9.95 -15.70
C GLU A 16 -0.91 11.26 -15.08
N THR A 17 -0.04 11.19 -14.06
CA THR A 17 0.36 12.37 -13.28
C THR A 17 1.83 12.74 -13.49
N VAL A 18 2.71 11.79 -13.81
CA VAL A 18 4.17 12.03 -13.93
C VAL A 18 4.50 13.14 -14.94
N GLY A 19 3.76 13.22 -16.05
CA GLY A 19 3.96 14.28 -17.05
C GLY A 19 3.63 15.67 -16.51
N LYS A 20 2.62 15.79 -15.63
CA LYS A 20 2.26 17.05 -14.96
C LYS A 20 3.34 17.46 -13.97
N ALA A 21 3.89 16.50 -13.20
CA ALA A 21 4.99 16.73 -12.29
C ALA A 21 6.24 17.29 -13.02
N ILE A 22 6.68 16.63 -14.10
CA ILE A 22 7.85 17.07 -14.89
C ILE A 22 7.62 18.45 -15.52
N LYS A 23 6.45 18.66 -16.16
CA LYS A 23 6.07 19.97 -16.72
C LYS A 23 6.09 21.09 -15.69
N SER A 24 5.73 20.81 -14.44
CA SER A 24 5.73 21.81 -13.38
C SER A 24 7.14 22.32 -13.00
N VAL A 25 8.16 21.50 -13.20
CA VAL A 25 9.58 21.89 -13.06
C VAL A 25 10.04 22.67 -14.28
N LEU A 26 9.68 22.21 -15.48
CA LEU A 26 10.01 22.90 -16.74
C LEU A 26 9.45 24.32 -16.78
N ASN A 27 8.26 24.53 -16.23
CA ASN A 27 7.54 25.81 -16.24
C ASN A 27 7.91 26.75 -15.08
N GLN A 28 8.98 26.47 -14.34
CA GLN A 28 9.44 27.35 -13.27
C GLN A 28 9.97 28.68 -13.82
N THR A 29 9.64 29.80 -13.17
CA THR A 29 10.17 31.13 -13.53
C THR A 29 11.67 31.26 -13.24
N TYR A 30 12.20 30.38 -12.40
CA TYR A 30 13.62 30.23 -12.12
C TYR A 30 14.23 29.21 -13.09
N ASP A 31 15.32 29.59 -13.75
CA ASP A 31 15.93 28.86 -14.88
C ASP A 31 17.08 27.93 -14.48
N ASN A 32 17.81 28.24 -13.41
CA ASN A 32 19.00 27.50 -13.00
C ASN A 32 18.68 26.30 -12.10
N TRP A 33 18.22 25.22 -12.71
CA TRP A 33 17.92 23.96 -12.02
C TRP A 33 18.40 22.75 -12.81
N GLU A 34 18.46 21.60 -12.14
CA GLU A 34 18.52 20.27 -12.73
C GLU A 34 17.41 19.39 -12.13
N LEU A 35 16.94 18.42 -12.90
CA LEU A 35 15.91 17.48 -12.50
C LEU A 35 16.46 16.06 -12.65
N LEU A 36 16.55 15.34 -11.53
CA LEU A 36 16.90 13.93 -11.49
C LEU A 36 15.61 13.14 -11.33
N ILE A 37 15.21 12.43 -12.37
CA ILE A 37 14.06 11.53 -12.37
C ILE A 37 14.56 10.14 -11.97
N MET A 38 14.13 9.67 -10.80
CA MET A 38 14.47 8.38 -10.23
C MET A 38 13.25 7.45 -10.36
N ASP A 39 13.22 6.64 -11.42
CA ASP A 39 12.16 5.68 -11.68
C ASP A 39 12.42 4.35 -10.96
N ASP A 40 11.45 3.89 -10.17
CA ASP A 40 11.53 2.66 -9.40
C ASP A 40 11.17 1.42 -10.24
N ASN A 41 11.69 1.36 -11.48
CA ASN A 41 11.41 0.30 -12.45
C ASN A 41 9.91 0.19 -12.77
N SER A 42 9.32 1.30 -13.25
CA SER A 42 7.91 1.36 -13.64
C SER A 42 7.59 0.51 -14.88
N ARG A 43 6.30 0.31 -15.11
CA ARG A 43 5.78 -0.25 -16.37
C ARG A 43 6.03 0.70 -17.54
N GLN A 44 5.94 0.14 -18.75
CA GLN A 44 6.21 0.83 -20.00
C GLN A 44 5.40 2.13 -20.15
N GLU A 45 4.12 2.10 -19.81
CA GLU A 45 3.21 3.27 -19.89
C GLU A 45 3.74 4.50 -19.13
N THR A 46 4.39 4.32 -17.98
CA THR A 46 4.96 5.44 -17.21
C THR A 46 6.26 5.93 -17.83
N LYS A 47 7.10 5.00 -18.30
CA LYS A 47 8.39 5.31 -18.94
C LYS A 47 8.19 6.12 -20.22
N GLU A 48 7.23 5.73 -21.06
CA GLU A 48 6.87 6.46 -22.28
C GLU A 48 6.41 7.90 -22.01
N LYS A 49 5.80 8.17 -20.84
CA LYS A 49 5.41 9.53 -20.46
C LYS A 49 6.63 10.35 -20.05
N ILE A 50 7.62 9.73 -19.39
CA ILE A 50 8.87 10.37 -18.97
C ILE A 50 9.79 10.65 -20.16
N GLU A 51 9.93 9.70 -21.09
CA GLU A 51 10.81 9.77 -22.27
C GLU A 51 10.59 11.03 -23.10
N LYS A 52 9.36 11.54 -23.15
CA LYS A 52 8.97 12.77 -23.86
C LYS A 52 9.72 14.03 -23.41
N TYR A 53 10.32 14.01 -22.22
CA TYR A 53 10.99 15.16 -21.62
C TYR A 53 12.53 15.04 -21.63
N LEU A 54 13.09 13.90 -22.03
CA LEU A 54 14.53 13.63 -21.91
C LEU A 54 15.41 14.40 -22.90
N ASN A 55 14.82 15.12 -23.84
CA ASN A 55 15.56 16.02 -24.73
C ASN A 55 16.01 17.33 -24.05
N ASP A 56 15.47 17.67 -22.87
CA ASP A 56 15.95 18.82 -22.09
C ASP A 56 17.24 18.42 -21.34
N SER A 57 18.34 19.10 -21.62
CA SER A 57 19.67 18.80 -21.07
C SER A 57 19.79 18.99 -19.55
N ARG A 58 18.81 19.63 -18.91
CA ARG A 58 18.72 19.77 -17.45
C ARG A 58 18.08 18.56 -16.78
N ILE A 59 17.53 17.63 -17.54
CA ILE A 59 16.83 16.43 -17.05
C ILE A 59 17.75 15.22 -17.18
N SER A 60 17.91 14.48 -16.08
CA SER A 60 18.60 13.19 -16.06
C SER A 60 17.64 12.11 -15.59
N PHE A 61 17.62 10.98 -16.30
CA PHE A 61 16.76 9.84 -15.97
C PHE A 61 17.59 8.67 -15.47
N PHE A 62 17.21 8.15 -14.31
CA PHE A 62 17.80 6.97 -13.69
C PHE A 62 16.70 5.97 -13.39
N GLN A 63 16.91 4.73 -13.81
CA GLN A 63 16.00 3.64 -13.55
C GLN A 63 16.66 2.64 -12.60
N SER A 64 15.97 2.30 -11.51
CA SER A 64 16.44 1.24 -10.62
C SER A 64 16.26 -0.15 -11.25
N ALA A 65 16.99 -1.14 -10.71
CA ALA A 65 16.85 -2.55 -11.09
C ALA A 65 15.97 -3.33 -10.10
N VAL A 66 15.14 -2.66 -9.30
CA VAL A 66 14.35 -3.33 -8.26
C VAL A 66 13.36 -4.32 -8.90
N ARG A 67 13.30 -5.52 -8.34
CA ARG A 67 12.27 -6.50 -8.69
C ARG A 67 11.05 -6.34 -7.79
N ASN A 68 9.89 -6.76 -8.28
CA ASN A 68 8.64 -6.64 -7.51
C ASN A 68 8.71 -7.30 -6.12
N ASP A 69 9.36 -8.47 -6.01
CA ASP A 69 9.57 -9.19 -4.75
C ASP A 69 10.63 -8.59 -3.82
N GLN A 70 11.25 -7.47 -4.21
CA GLN A 70 12.19 -6.71 -3.38
C GLN A 70 11.60 -5.39 -2.89
N ARG A 71 10.42 -4.99 -3.41
CA ARG A 71 9.83 -3.66 -3.14
C ARG A 71 9.49 -3.43 -1.68
N TYR A 72 9.27 -4.46 -0.88
CA TYR A 72 8.93 -4.32 0.54
C TYR A 72 10.16 -4.26 1.46
N LEU A 73 11.38 -4.46 0.92
CA LEU A 73 12.60 -4.63 1.73
C LEU A 73 13.17 -3.31 2.26
N THR A 74 12.97 -2.21 1.52
CA THR A 74 13.41 -0.86 1.91
C THR A 74 12.30 0.12 1.59
N THR A 75 12.27 1.29 2.22
CA THR A 75 11.41 2.40 1.81
C THR A 75 11.89 2.91 0.44
N ARG A 76 11.27 2.45 -0.65
CA ARG A 76 11.83 2.59 -2.01
C ARG A 76 12.16 4.02 -2.43
N TYR A 77 11.25 4.97 -2.17
CA TYR A 77 11.50 6.37 -2.51
C TYR A 77 12.69 6.95 -1.71
N ALA A 78 12.90 6.54 -0.47
CA ALA A 78 14.07 6.94 0.32
C ALA A 78 15.37 6.36 -0.25
N THR A 79 15.36 5.09 -0.68
CA THR A 79 16.50 4.48 -1.39
C THR A 79 16.84 5.25 -2.67
N LEU A 80 15.84 5.55 -3.51
CA LEU A 80 16.02 6.32 -4.75
C LEU A 80 16.52 7.74 -4.48
N ILE A 81 15.99 8.41 -3.45
CA ILE A 81 16.46 9.74 -3.07
C ILE A 81 17.92 9.68 -2.61
N ASN A 82 18.32 8.68 -1.83
CA ASN A 82 19.72 8.49 -1.44
C ASN A 82 20.64 8.35 -2.66
N GLU A 83 20.27 7.53 -3.66
CA GLU A 83 21.02 7.38 -4.90
C GLU A 83 21.12 8.69 -5.70
N ALA A 84 20.06 9.51 -5.69
CA ALA A 84 20.04 10.81 -6.34
C ALA A 84 20.90 11.85 -5.61
N LEU A 85 20.90 11.85 -4.28
CA LEU A 85 21.66 12.79 -3.44
C LEU A 85 23.18 12.66 -3.62
N GLU A 86 23.66 11.53 -4.15
CA GLU A 86 25.07 11.37 -4.55
C GLU A 86 25.40 12.04 -5.88
N LYS A 87 24.39 12.42 -6.66
CA LYS A 87 24.53 12.93 -8.04
C LYS A 87 24.13 14.40 -8.18
N VAL A 88 23.51 14.99 -7.16
CA VAL A 88 23.10 16.40 -7.17
C VAL A 88 24.30 17.34 -7.20
N SER A 89 24.18 18.42 -7.97
CA SER A 89 25.17 19.50 -8.10
C SER A 89 24.65 20.87 -7.64
N GLY A 90 23.37 20.94 -7.29
CA GLY A 90 22.69 22.15 -6.84
C GLY A 90 23.10 22.57 -5.44
N ARG A 91 23.14 23.88 -5.22
CA ARG A 91 23.30 24.46 -3.88
C ARG A 91 22.08 24.15 -3.00
N TYR A 92 20.90 24.16 -3.61
CA TYR A 92 19.64 23.84 -2.96
C TYR A 92 19.07 22.54 -3.49
N ILE A 93 18.42 21.79 -2.62
CA ILE A 93 17.82 20.49 -2.92
C ILE A 93 16.34 20.55 -2.58
N THR A 94 15.52 19.95 -3.43
CA THR A 94 14.07 19.86 -3.24
C THR A 94 13.53 18.57 -3.85
N TYR A 95 12.39 18.10 -3.35
CA TYR A 95 11.87 16.76 -3.63
C TYR A 95 10.50 16.85 -4.29
N LEU A 96 10.23 16.02 -5.29
CA LEU A 96 8.96 15.97 -5.99
C LEU A 96 8.53 14.50 -6.15
N THR A 97 7.23 14.23 -6.08
CA THR A 97 6.67 12.93 -6.45
C THR A 97 5.94 13.03 -7.78
N ASP A 98 5.76 11.88 -8.42
CA ASP A 98 5.08 11.77 -9.71
C ASP A 98 3.56 11.99 -9.66
N ASP A 99 2.97 12.15 -8.48
CA ASP A 99 1.58 12.60 -8.24
C ASP A 99 1.47 14.03 -7.70
N ASP A 100 2.56 14.77 -7.57
CA ASP A 100 2.54 16.16 -7.11
C ASP A 100 3.04 17.12 -8.20
N TYR A 101 2.77 18.41 -8.06
CA TYR A 101 3.30 19.41 -8.99
C TYR A 101 3.56 20.76 -8.33
N TYR A 102 4.56 21.46 -8.85
CA TYR A 102 4.95 22.78 -8.38
C TYR A 102 4.17 23.90 -9.07
N LEU A 103 3.96 25.00 -8.34
CA LEU A 103 3.48 26.25 -8.92
C LEU A 103 4.64 27.05 -9.54
N PRO A 104 4.41 27.86 -10.59
CA PRO A 104 5.49 28.41 -11.43
C PRO A 104 6.56 29.23 -10.69
N GLN A 105 6.19 29.95 -9.62
CA GLN A 105 7.12 30.81 -8.87
C GLN A 105 7.80 30.10 -7.69
N ARG A 106 7.61 28.78 -7.50
CA ARG A 106 8.11 28.06 -6.31
C ARG A 106 9.60 28.28 -6.09
N PHE A 107 10.42 28.02 -7.11
CA PHE A 107 11.87 28.12 -7.00
C PHE A 107 12.33 29.53 -6.68
N GLU A 108 11.80 30.53 -7.39
CA GLU A 108 12.13 31.94 -7.18
C GLU A 108 11.78 32.39 -5.76
N ARG A 109 10.60 32.01 -5.25
CA ARG A 109 10.14 32.36 -3.90
C ARG A 109 10.99 31.72 -2.82
N MET A 110 11.30 30.43 -2.94
CA MET A 110 12.11 29.70 -1.95
C MET A 110 13.57 30.18 -1.95
N VAL A 111 14.18 30.41 -3.11
CA VAL A 111 15.54 30.98 -3.22
C VAL A 111 15.59 32.40 -2.65
N SER A 112 14.59 33.24 -2.97
CA SER A 112 14.48 34.59 -2.41
C SER A 112 14.38 34.57 -0.88
N TYR A 113 13.72 33.56 -0.31
CA TYR A 113 13.65 33.39 1.14
C TYR A 113 15.04 33.20 1.76
N PHE A 114 15.87 32.32 1.20
CA PHE A 114 17.25 32.10 1.67
C PHE A 114 18.13 33.34 1.53
N GLN A 115 17.96 34.10 0.44
CA GLN A 115 18.71 35.34 0.21
C GLN A 115 18.38 36.41 1.25
N ARG A 116 17.11 36.56 1.61
CA ARG A 116 16.64 37.50 2.65
C ARG A 116 16.96 37.02 4.06
N ASN A 117 17.01 35.70 4.27
CA ASN A 117 17.26 35.07 5.57
C ASN A 117 18.53 34.23 5.54
N ARG A 118 19.71 34.87 5.50
CA ARG A 118 21.01 34.20 5.31
C ARG A 118 21.34 33.08 6.32
N LYS A 119 20.69 33.09 7.50
CA LYS A 119 20.84 32.02 8.52
C LYS A 119 19.97 30.80 8.25
N ALA A 120 18.90 30.93 7.46
CA ALA A 120 18.02 29.81 7.13
C ALA A 120 18.77 28.81 6.25
N LYS A 121 18.66 27.52 6.60
CA LYS A 121 19.24 26.41 5.82
C LYS A 121 18.18 25.45 5.27
N ILE A 122 16.96 25.56 5.77
CA ILE A 122 15.79 24.79 5.33
C ILE A 122 14.61 25.75 5.30
N CYS A 123 13.80 25.70 4.25
CA CYS A 123 12.50 26.37 4.18
C CYS A 123 11.41 25.42 3.69
N TYR A 124 10.16 25.73 4.03
CA TYR A 124 9.00 24.93 3.62
C TYR A 124 7.80 25.84 3.31
N SER A 125 7.01 25.47 2.30
CA SER A 125 5.83 26.20 1.84
C SER A 125 4.53 25.73 2.46
N MET A 126 3.46 26.50 2.24
CA MET A 126 2.12 25.94 2.30
C MET A 126 1.90 25.02 1.10
N GLN A 127 1.03 24.02 1.26
CA GLN A 127 0.71 23.05 0.22
C GLN A 127 -0.80 22.96 0.04
N GLN A 128 -1.27 23.01 -1.19
CA GLN A 128 -2.65 22.68 -1.52
C GLN A 128 -2.76 21.16 -1.65
N VAL A 129 -3.75 20.55 -1.02
CA VAL A 129 -4.03 19.12 -1.13
C VAL A 129 -5.37 18.97 -1.85
N VAL A 130 -5.33 18.38 -3.04
CA VAL A 130 -6.49 18.20 -3.91
C VAL A 130 -6.80 16.73 -4.02
N HIS A 131 -7.99 16.33 -3.58
CA HIS A 131 -8.52 14.99 -3.79
C HIS A 131 -9.32 14.99 -5.09
N ILE A 132 -8.98 14.08 -5.98
CA ILE A 132 -9.70 13.85 -7.23
C ILE A 132 -10.34 12.47 -7.23
N ASP A 133 -11.44 12.33 -7.96
CA ASP A 133 -12.06 11.03 -8.21
C ASP A 133 -11.42 10.29 -9.40
N GLU A 134 -12.03 9.19 -9.84
CA GLU A 134 -11.56 8.40 -10.99
C GLU A 134 -11.68 9.12 -12.34
N LYS A 135 -12.56 10.13 -12.43
CA LYS A 135 -12.73 10.97 -13.64
C LYS A 135 -11.76 12.14 -13.67
N GLY A 136 -11.06 12.38 -12.56
CA GLY A 136 -10.16 13.51 -12.40
C GLY A 136 -10.84 14.77 -11.87
N ASP A 137 -12.12 14.68 -11.47
CA ASP A 137 -12.87 15.79 -10.92
C ASP A 137 -12.49 16.01 -9.46
N THR A 138 -12.33 17.28 -9.06
CA THR A 138 -12.03 17.64 -7.68
C THR A 138 -13.20 17.30 -6.76
N VAL A 139 -12.92 16.47 -5.75
CA VAL A 139 -13.87 16.08 -4.69
C VAL A 139 -13.69 16.93 -3.44
N MET A 140 -12.44 17.25 -3.09
CA MET A 140 -12.13 18.01 -1.88
C MET A 140 -10.81 18.75 -2.04
N GLU A 141 -10.75 19.97 -1.52
CA GLU A 141 -9.51 20.74 -1.43
C GLU A 141 -9.26 21.20 0.00
N THR A 142 -8.01 21.10 0.42
CA THR A 142 -7.55 21.64 1.71
C THR A 142 -6.20 22.30 1.54
N VAL A 143 -5.80 23.11 2.52
CA VAL A 143 -4.46 23.73 2.54
C VAL A 143 -3.75 23.31 3.81
N ARG A 144 -2.58 22.68 3.64
CA ARG A 144 -1.61 22.49 4.72
C ARG A 144 -0.87 23.80 4.93
N ARG A 145 -1.21 24.50 6.01
CA ARG A 145 -0.59 25.78 6.36
C ARG A 145 0.74 25.58 7.06
N THR A 146 1.64 26.53 6.87
CA THR A 146 2.86 26.65 7.66
C THR A 146 2.52 26.99 9.12
N SER A 147 3.32 26.48 10.07
CA SER A 147 3.11 26.64 11.51
C SER A 147 4.26 27.42 12.18
N GLY A 148 4.82 28.40 11.47
CA GLY A 148 6.00 29.14 11.95
C GLY A 148 7.32 28.39 11.75
N MET A 149 8.36 28.80 12.47
CA MET A 149 9.66 28.12 12.44
C MET A 149 9.58 26.82 13.25
N LEU A 150 9.94 25.69 12.63
CA LEU A 150 9.84 24.37 13.27
C LEU A 150 11.21 23.82 13.65
N ARG A 151 11.34 23.41 14.92
CA ARG A 151 12.44 22.57 15.43
C ARG A 151 12.15 21.07 15.36
N LYS A 152 10.92 20.73 14.96
CA LYS A 152 10.44 19.37 14.71
C LYS A 152 9.44 19.43 13.57
N ALA A 153 9.85 18.99 12.38
CA ALA A 153 9.02 19.03 11.16
C ALA A 153 8.37 17.67 10.85
N SER A 154 8.82 16.61 11.51
CA SER A 154 8.38 15.22 11.35
C SER A 154 6.87 15.09 11.56
N PHE A 155 6.18 14.50 10.59
CA PHE A 155 4.72 14.38 10.52
C PHE A 155 3.93 15.70 10.42
N LEU A 156 4.61 16.84 10.24
CA LEU A 156 3.97 18.16 10.05
C LEU A 156 4.18 18.71 8.64
N VAL A 157 5.30 18.38 8.02
CA VAL A 157 5.73 18.93 6.73
C VAL A 157 5.86 17.80 5.70
N ASP A 158 5.24 18.02 4.55
CA ASP A 158 5.34 17.15 3.38
C ASP A 158 6.65 17.42 2.62
N HIS A 159 7.29 16.40 2.06
CA HIS A 159 8.57 16.55 1.37
C HIS A 159 8.51 17.29 0.04
N CYS A 160 7.35 17.28 -0.62
CA CYS A 160 7.14 18.12 -1.80
C CYS A 160 7.17 19.62 -1.48
N SER A 161 6.97 20.01 -0.22
CA SER A 161 6.94 21.41 0.20
C SER A 161 8.28 21.95 0.71
N VAL A 162 9.37 21.16 0.67
CA VAL A 162 10.64 21.51 1.33
C VAL A 162 11.75 21.84 0.34
N MET A 163 12.58 22.83 0.70
CA MET A 163 13.87 23.10 0.09
C MET A 163 14.93 23.28 1.17
N HIS A 164 16.12 22.71 0.99
CA HIS A 164 17.23 22.89 1.93
C HIS A 164 18.57 23.07 1.22
N GLU A 165 19.56 23.60 1.94
CA GLU A 165 20.94 23.66 1.45
C GLU A 165 21.57 22.25 1.40
N ALA A 166 22.28 21.95 0.31
CA ALA A 166 23.04 20.71 0.14
C ALA A 166 24.14 20.54 1.20
N SER A 167 24.63 21.63 1.78
CA SER A 167 25.64 21.62 2.85
C SER A 167 25.22 20.85 4.11
N LEU A 168 23.90 20.65 4.31
CA LEU A 168 23.39 19.85 5.42
C LEU A 168 23.62 18.35 5.23
N LEU A 169 23.72 17.87 3.99
CA LEU A 169 23.84 16.43 3.70
C LEU A 169 25.11 15.82 4.31
N LYS A 170 26.23 16.55 4.25
CA LYS A 170 27.49 16.11 4.88
C LYS A 170 27.30 15.86 6.38
N LYS A 171 26.65 16.79 7.08
CA LYS A 171 26.38 16.67 8.53
C LYS A 171 25.44 15.51 8.85
N VAL A 172 24.41 15.32 8.01
CA VAL A 172 23.48 14.19 8.15
C VAL A 172 24.24 12.87 7.98
N TYR A 173 25.02 12.73 6.91
CA TYR A 173 25.78 11.51 6.65
C TYR A 173 26.80 11.21 7.76
N GLU A 174 27.58 12.21 8.20
CA GLU A 174 28.56 12.07 9.28
C GLU A 174 27.93 11.59 10.59
N LYS A 175 26.68 11.99 10.88
CA LYS A 175 25.98 11.61 12.12
C LYS A 175 25.23 10.29 12.03
N PHE A 176 24.65 9.97 10.88
CA PHE A 176 23.69 8.86 10.74
C PHE A 176 24.17 7.73 9.82
N GLY A 177 25.26 7.91 9.08
CA GLY A 177 25.79 6.93 8.12
C GLY A 177 25.01 6.81 6.81
N SER A 178 23.88 7.52 6.67
CA SER A 178 23.07 7.64 5.45
C SER A 178 22.28 8.95 5.44
N TYR A 179 21.70 9.35 4.30
CA TYR A 179 20.88 10.57 4.23
C TYR A 179 19.45 10.27 4.72
N TRP A 180 18.58 9.77 3.85
CA TRP A 180 17.24 9.31 4.18
C TRP A 180 17.29 7.94 4.83
N ASP A 181 16.42 7.72 5.80
CA ASP A 181 16.23 6.42 6.45
C ASP A 181 15.36 5.54 5.57
N ASP A 182 15.96 4.58 4.87
CA ASP A 182 15.26 3.68 3.97
C ASP A 182 14.87 2.34 4.61
N ASP A 183 14.88 2.25 5.94
CA ASP A 183 14.32 1.09 6.64
C ASP A 183 12.84 0.88 6.26
N ALA A 184 12.45 -0.35 5.93
CA ALA A 184 11.08 -0.69 5.52
C ALA A 184 10.02 -0.34 6.59
N ARG A 185 10.40 -0.21 7.87
CA ARG A 185 9.51 0.23 8.94
C ARG A 185 9.08 1.69 8.79
N ASN A 186 9.83 2.48 8.04
CA ASN A 186 9.55 3.89 7.77
C ASN A 186 8.77 4.10 6.46
N TRP A 187 8.26 3.04 5.82
CA TRP A 187 7.66 3.11 4.49
C TRP A 187 6.61 4.22 4.34
N ASN A 188 5.74 4.39 5.33
CA ASN A 188 4.65 5.37 5.32
C ASN A 188 5.06 6.77 5.83
N HIS A 189 6.31 6.99 6.22
CA HIS A 189 6.77 8.24 6.85
C HIS A 189 8.29 8.49 6.72
N GLY A 190 8.90 8.08 5.61
CA GLY A 190 10.33 8.23 5.37
C GLY A 190 10.77 9.70 5.31
N ASP A 191 9.88 10.59 4.87
CA ASP A 191 10.08 12.04 4.96
C ASP A 191 10.18 12.52 6.41
N ALA A 192 9.26 12.11 7.27
CA ALA A 192 9.29 12.42 8.69
C ALA A 192 10.58 11.91 9.36
N ALA A 193 11.04 10.70 9.01
CA ALA A 193 12.30 10.16 9.50
C ALA A 193 13.51 11.02 9.04
N PHE A 194 13.51 11.49 7.80
CA PHE A 194 14.55 12.39 7.31
C PHE A 194 14.47 13.80 7.95
N TRP A 195 13.28 14.30 8.26
CA TRP A 195 13.11 15.56 8.99
C TRP A 195 13.67 15.52 10.40
N ASP A 196 13.52 14.40 11.12
CA ASP A 196 14.18 14.21 12.42
C ASP A 196 15.72 14.31 12.29
N ARG A 197 16.29 13.85 11.17
CA ARG A 197 17.73 13.98 10.88
C ARG A 197 18.13 15.43 10.56
N LEU A 198 17.38 16.11 9.69
CA LEU A 198 17.67 17.51 9.31
C LEU A 198 17.50 18.50 10.47
N THR A 199 16.48 18.30 11.32
CA THR A 199 16.21 19.18 12.47
C THR A 199 17.30 19.14 13.54
N CYS A 200 18.20 18.15 13.51
CA CYS A 200 19.42 18.15 14.31
C CYS A 200 20.38 19.30 13.96
N PHE A 201 20.27 19.88 12.76
CA PHE A 201 21.25 20.83 12.22
C PHE A 201 20.67 22.19 11.84
N ALA A 202 19.38 22.27 11.51
CA ALA A 202 18.71 23.51 11.16
C ALA A 202 17.20 23.47 11.41
N CYS A 203 16.60 24.64 11.65
CA CYS A 203 15.15 24.78 11.74
C CYS A 203 14.52 24.87 10.34
N PHE A 204 13.26 24.44 10.23
CA PHE A 204 12.45 24.63 9.03
C PHE A 204 11.80 26.00 9.08
N HIS A 205 12.10 26.84 8.11
CA HIS A 205 11.58 28.20 8.04
C HIS A 205 10.36 28.31 7.12
N PRO A 206 9.27 28.96 7.56
CA PRO A 206 8.03 28.99 6.79
C PRO A 206 8.10 30.01 5.64
N VAL A 207 7.63 29.58 4.47
CA VAL A 207 7.28 30.42 3.34
C VAL A 207 5.76 30.42 3.25
N ASN A 208 5.12 31.51 3.67
CA ASN A 208 3.66 31.61 3.81
C ASN A 208 2.94 31.80 2.45
N GLN A 209 3.23 30.94 1.48
CA GLN A 209 2.62 30.89 0.16
C GLN A 209 2.38 29.43 -0.20
N ILE A 210 1.29 29.17 -0.92
CA ILE A 210 1.08 27.88 -1.58
C ILE A 210 2.04 27.84 -2.76
N LEU A 211 2.96 26.88 -2.78
CA LEU A 211 3.95 26.76 -3.85
C LEU A 211 3.94 25.37 -4.54
N ASP A 212 3.15 24.45 -4.02
CA ASP A 212 3.04 23.08 -4.51
C ASP A 212 1.63 22.55 -4.23
N VAL A 213 1.22 21.61 -5.08
CA VAL A 213 -0.07 20.93 -5.01
C VAL A 213 0.19 19.43 -4.88
N ASN A 214 -0.33 18.83 -3.81
CA ASN A 214 -0.36 17.39 -3.61
C ASN A 214 -1.67 16.82 -4.16
N LEU A 215 -1.57 15.90 -5.13
CA LEU A 215 -2.74 15.26 -5.72
C LEU A 215 -3.00 13.92 -5.03
N LYS A 216 -4.22 13.74 -4.53
CA LYS A 216 -4.69 12.48 -3.97
C LYS A 216 -5.71 11.86 -4.93
N THR A 217 -5.35 10.71 -5.49
CA THR A 217 -6.24 9.92 -6.34
C THR A 217 -6.81 8.74 -5.55
N PRO A 218 -7.89 8.09 -6.01
CA PRO A 218 -8.40 6.87 -5.35
C PRO A 218 -7.33 5.76 -5.24
N TYR A 219 -6.31 5.82 -6.10
CA TYR A 219 -5.21 4.87 -6.18
C TYR A 219 -3.94 5.32 -5.43
N SER A 220 -3.94 6.49 -4.78
CA SER A 220 -2.82 6.92 -3.95
C SER A 220 -2.56 5.91 -2.83
N PHE A 221 -1.28 5.60 -2.58
CA PHE A 221 -0.87 4.58 -1.60
C PHE A 221 -1.53 4.78 -0.24
N GLN A 222 -1.57 6.02 0.27
CA GLN A 222 -2.14 6.29 1.59
C GLN A 222 -3.63 5.94 1.63
N ILE A 223 -4.38 6.19 0.55
CA ILE A 223 -5.80 5.86 0.44
C ILE A 223 -5.97 4.34 0.39
N LEU A 224 -5.26 3.66 -0.51
CA LEU A 224 -5.34 2.20 -0.66
C LEU A 224 -4.93 1.44 0.62
N ASN A 225 -3.94 1.94 1.35
CA ASN A 225 -3.41 1.32 2.56
C ASN A 225 -4.25 1.62 3.82
N THR A 226 -5.09 2.66 3.81
CA THR A 226 -5.90 3.02 4.98
C THR A 226 -6.91 1.90 5.29
N TYR A 227 -6.92 1.42 6.54
CA TYR A 227 -7.77 0.32 7.04
C TYR A 227 -7.56 -1.04 6.33
N LEU A 228 -6.50 -1.21 5.54
CA LEU A 228 -6.19 -2.50 4.92
C LEU A 228 -5.39 -3.35 5.92
N PRO A 229 -5.82 -4.59 6.25
CA PRO A 229 -5.10 -5.42 7.21
C PRO A 229 -3.63 -5.60 6.85
N TRP A 230 -2.74 -5.50 7.84
CA TRP A 230 -1.31 -5.77 7.62
C TRP A 230 -1.06 -7.20 7.15
N GLU A 231 -1.79 -8.16 7.71
CA GLU A 231 -1.87 -9.54 7.26
C GLU A 231 -3.21 -9.77 6.58
N LEU A 232 -3.18 -10.01 5.27
CA LEU A 232 -4.35 -10.37 4.48
C LEU A 232 -4.82 -11.79 4.86
N PRO A 233 -6.14 -11.99 5.07
CA PRO A 233 -6.72 -13.30 5.36
C PRO A 233 -6.48 -14.36 4.29
N GLU A 234 -6.42 -15.62 4.73
CA GLU A 234 -6.36 -16.79 3.86
C GLU A 234 -7.59 -16.86 2.93
N GLY A 235 -7.38 -17.21 1.66
CA GLY A 235 -8.44 -17.29 0.65
C GLY A 235 -8.95 -15.93 0.14
N LEU A 236 -8.44 -14.79 0.65
CA LEU A 236 -8.87 -13.48 0.19
C LEU A 236 -8.44 -13.24 -1.26
N VAL A 237 -9.41 -12.87 -2.10
CA VAL A 237 -9.14 -12.39 -3.46
C VAL A 237 -8.81 -10.90 -3.40
N VAL A 238 -7.68 -10.52 -3.99
CA VAL A 238 -7.19 -9.14 -4.04
C VAL A 238 -6.75 -8.75 -5.45
N THR A 239 -6.84 -7.46 -5.74
CA THR A 239 -6.49 -6.88 -7.03
C THR A 239 -5.22 -6.04 -6.88
N SER A 240 -4.22 -6.24 -7.75
CA SER A 240 -3.06 -5.35 -7.83
C SER A 240 -3.44 -3.99 -8.43
N GLN A 241 -2.60 -2.98 -8.28
CA GLN A 241 -2.81 -1.69 -8.95
C GLN A 241 -2.76 -1.78 -10.49
N GLY A 242 -2.31 -2.91 -11.05
CA GLY A 242 -2.39 -3.21 -12.48
C GLY A 242 -3.59 -4.04 -12.91
N GLY A 243 -4.60 -4.22 -12.06
CA GLY A 243 -5.82 -4.96 -12.38
C GLY A 243 -5.70 -6.49 -12.32
N ASN A 244 -4.49 -7.06 -12.14
CA ASN A 244 -4.34 -8.50 -11.95
C ASN A 244 -4.91 -8.95 -10.61
N LYS A 245 -5.67 -10.05 -10.60
CA LYS A 245 -6.26 -10.65 -9.40
C LYS A 245 -5.38 -11.77 -8.83
N PHE A 246 -5.39 -11.89 -7.51
CA PHE A 246 -4.63 -12.89 -6.78
C PHE A 246 -5.46 -13.46 -5.63
N VAL A 247 -5.30 -14.76 -5.36
CA VAL A 247 -5.76 -15.35 -4.10
C VAL A 247 -4.58 -15.39 -3.12
N ILE A 248 -4.79 -14.90 -1.91
CA ILE A 248 -3.80 -14.98 -0.83
C ILE A 248 -3.96 -16.30 -0.09
N GLU A 249 -2.94 -17.15 -0.10
CA GLU A 249 -2.93 -18.39 0.68
C GLU A 249 -1.52 -18.78 1.09
N ARG A 250 -1.33 -19.26 2.32
CA ARG A 250 -0.06 -19.82 2.81
C ARG A 250 1.16 -18.91 2.54
N GLU A 251 1.01 -17.63 2.84
CA GLU A 251 2.01 -16.57 2.58
C GLU A 251 2.39 -16.40 1.09
N LYS A 252 1.54 -16.90 0.19
CA LYS A 252 1.70 -16.77 -1.26
C LYS A 252 0.56 -15.96 -1.86
N ARG A 253 0.89 -15.28 -2.96
CA ARG A 253 -0.08 -14.68 -3.88
C ARG A 253 -0.15 -15.60 -5.11
N ARG A 254 -1.31 -16.20 -5.34
CA ARG A 254 -1.54 -17.05 -6.50
C ARG A 254 -2.28 -16.24 -7.54
N TRP A 255 -1.68 -16.07 -8.72
CA TRP A 255 -2.32 -15.33 -9.80
C TRP A 255 -3.61 -16.02 -10.22
N LEU A 256 -4.72 -15.29 -10.18
CA LEU A 256 -6.06 -15.77 -10.52
C LEU A 256 -6.37 -15.32 -11.94
N SER A 257 -6.55 -16.27 -12.85
CA SER A 257 -6.89 -15.93 -14.24
C SER A 257 -8.30 -15.32 -14.29
N PRO A 258 -8.57 -14.37 -15.21
CA PRO A 258 -9.87 -13.70 -15.30
C PRO A 258 -11.07 -14.65 -15.44
N ALA A 259 -10.87 -15.81 -16.07
CA ALA A 259 -11.92 -16.81 -16.26
C ALA A 259 -12.27 -17.58 -14.96
N MET A 260 -11.40 -17.56 -13.95
CA MET A 260 -11.54 -18.44 -12.78
C MET A 260 -12.36 -17.85 -11.65
N THR A 261 -12.45 -16.52 -11.51
CA THR A 261 -13.24 -15.92 -10.41
C THR A 261 -14.67 -16.47 -10.40
N GLY A 262 -15.36 -16.41 -11.54
CA GLY A 262 -16.72 -16.91 -11.67
C GLY A 262 -16.81 -18.44 -11.60
N LYS A 263 -15.88 -19.16 -12.24
CA LYS A 263 -15.85 -20.64 -12.24
C LYS A 263 -15.64 -21.23 -10.85
N LEU A 264 -14.92 -20.53 -9.97
CA LEU A 264 -14.64 -21.00 -8.61
C LEU A 264 -15.60 -20.44 -7.55
N ALA A 265 -16.56 -19.59 -7.96
CA ALA A 265 -17.49 -18.90 -7.06
C ALA A 265 -16.79 -18.22 -5.87
N LEU A 266 -15.59 -17.69 -6.11
CA LEU A 266 -14.82 -16.98 -5.08
C LEU A 266 -15.43 -15.60 -4.85
N ASP A 267 -15.40 -15.14 -3.60
CA ASP A 267 -15.79 -13.78 -3.26
C ASP A 267 -14.79 -12.78 -3.82
N ASP A 268 -15.24 -12.06 -4.84
CA ASP A 268 -14.43 -11.06 -5.54
C ASP A 268 -15.00 -9.68 -5.28
N HIS A 269 -14.33 -8.99 -4.37
CA HIS A 269 -14.73 -7.70 -3.87
C HIS A 269 -13.91 -6.56 -4.48
N ASP A 270 -13.06 -6.82 -5.47
CA ASP A 270 -12.16 -5.83 -6.07
C ASP A 270 -11.32 -5.06 -5.03
N ILE A 271 -10.81 -5.78 -4.02
CA ILE A 271 -9.98 -5.19 -2.97
C ILE A 271 -8.61 -4.87 -3.55
N ILE A 272 -8.41 -3.62 -3.94
CA ILE A 272 -7.12 -3.17 -4.49
C ILE A 272 -6.07 -3.09 -3.37
N VAL A 273 -4.96 -3.79 -3.53
CA VAL A 273 -3.84 -3.82 -2.58
C VAL A 273 -2.63 -3.12 -3.20
N PRO A 274 -1.96 -2.20 -2.48
CA PRO A 274 -0.77 -1.53 -2.99
C PRO A 274 0.38 -2.51 -3.16
N ASP A 275 1.19 -2.31 -4.20
CA ASP A 275 2.25 -3.25 -4.61
C ASP A 275 3.20 -3.66 -3.46
N PRO A 276 3.71 -2.77 -2.59
CA PRO A 276 4.58 -3.17 -1.47
C PRO A 276 3.93 -4.15 -0.48
N LEU A 277 2.62 -4.06 -0.28
CA LEU A 277 1.88 -4.98 0.58
C LEU A 277 1.61 -6.30 -0.16
N LEU A 278 1.21 -6.25 -1.43
CA LEU A 278 0.93 -7.45 -2.22
C LEU A 278 2.19 -8.30 -2.44
N TYR A 279 3.33 -7.66 -2.73
CA TYR A 279 4.56 -8.35 -3.11
C TYR A 279 5.37 -8.92 -1.94
N ARG A 280 4.94 -8.72 -0.68
CA ARG A 280 5.48 -9.49 0.46
C ARG A 280 5.13 -10.97 0.39
N TYR A 281 3.98 -11.30 -0.21
CA TYR A 281 3.50 -12.66 -0.37
C TYR A 281 4.23 -13.30 -1.55
N ARG A 282 4.88 -14.45 -1.36
CA ARG A 282 5.69 -15.07 -2.44
C ARG A 282 4.81 -15.48 -3.62
N PRO A 283 5.33 -15.53 -4.86
CA PRO A 283 4.58 -16.11 -5.97
C PRO A 283 4.16 -17.55 -5.64
N GLY A 284 2.88 -17.87 -5.83
CA GLY A 284 2.36 -19.23 -5.77
C GLY A 284 2.00 -19.78 -7.14
N GLU A 285 1.56 -21.04 -7.17
CA GLU A 285 1.06 -21.65 -8.40
C GLU A 285 -0.17 -20.90 -8.91
N ARG A 286 -0.29 -20.75 -10.23
CA ARG A 286 -1.41 -20.05 -10.86
C ARG A 286 -2.74 -20.76 -10.57
N VAL A 287 -3.81 -19.99 -10.51
CA VAL A 287 -5.19 -20.48 -10.48
C VAL A 287 -5.77 -20.21 -11.85
N ASP A 288 -5.65 -21.21 -12.72
CA ASP A 288 -6.23 -21.29 -14.06
C ASP A 288 -6.99 -22.62 -14.20
N ASP A 289 -7.50 -22.94 -15.40
CA ASP A 289 -8.34 -24.14 -15.61
C ASP A 289 -7.67 -25.46 -15.17
N ARG A 290 -6.33 -25.50 -15.09
CA ARG A 290 -5.58 -26.67 -14.61
C ARG A 290 -5.88 -27.06 -13.16
N VAL A 291 -6.53 -26.19 -12.37
CA VAL A 291 -6.98 -26.60 -11.02
C VAL A 291 -8.00 -27.74 -11.07
N PHE A 292 -8.78 -27.85 -12.15
CA PHE A 292 -9.72 -28.94 -12.38
C PHE A 292 -9.05 -30.26 -12.78
N GLU A 293 -7.77 -30.23 -13.15
CA GLU A 293 -6.97 -31.42 -13.47
C GLU A 293 -6.04 -31.80 -12.31
N THR A 294 -5.54 -30.80 -11.59
CA THR A 294 -4.54 -30.98 -10.53
C THR A 294 -5.13 -31.07 -9.12
N GLY A 295 -6.41 -30.72 -8.94
CA GLY A 295 -7.05 -30.64 -7.62
C GLY A 295 -6.54 -29.48 -6.74
N LYS A 296 -5.65 -28.62 -7.26
CA LYS A 296 -5.02 -27.52 -6.50
C LYS A 296 -5.89 -26.27 -6.43
N PHE A 297 -7.15 -26.45 -6.03
CA PHE A 297 -8.09 -25.35 -5.81
C PHE A 297 -7.60 -24.41 -4.69
N PRO A 298 -7.85 -23.10 -4.80
CA PRO A 298 -7.45 -22.15 -3.77
C PRO A 298 -8.29 -22.28 -2.48
N SER A 299 -7.74 -21.80 -1.37
CA SER A 299 -8.50 -21.69 -0.11
C SER A 299 -9.77 -20.84 -0.30
N GLY A 300 -10.89 -21.26 0.30
CA GLY A 300 -12.19 -20.60 0.18
C GLY A 300 -13.11 -21.16 -0.90
N THR A 301 -12.60 -21.93 -1.87
CA THR A 301 -13.44 -22.63 -2.85
C THR A 301 -14.28 -23.71 -2.17
N VAL A 302 -15.56 -23.79 -2.51
CA VAL A 302 -16.46 -24.87 -2.06
C VAL A 302 -16.62 -25.86 -3.20
N LEU A 303 -16.37 -27.14 -2.97
CA LEU A 303 -16.44 -28.21 -3.96
C LEU A 303 -17.60 -29.16 -3.67
N THR A 304 -18.12 -29.79 -4.72
CA THR A 304 -19.05 -30.91 -4.65
C THR A 304 -18.82 -31.87 -5.82
N TYR A 305 -19.24 -33.13 -5.70
CA TYR A 305 -19.10 -34.11 -6.79
C TYR A 305 -20.36 -34.25 -7.65
N ASN A 306 -21.48 -33.60 -7.28
CA ASN A 306 -22.72 -33.67 -8.02
C ASN A 306 -23.51 -32.35 -7.97
N GLN A 307 -24.41 -32.19 -8.95
CA GLN A 307 -25.29 -31.01 -9.04
C GLN A 307 -26.33 -30.96 -7.92
N THR A 308 -26.67 -32.12 -7.35
CA THR A 308 -27.59 -32.24 -6.19
C THR A 308 -26.96 -31.74 -4.88
N LYS A 309 -25.66 -31.38 -4.88
CA LYS A 309 -24.92 -30.84 -3.73
C LYS A 309 -25.02 -31.72 -2.48
N GLU A 310 -25.08 -33.05 -2.67
CA GLU A 310 -25.26 -34.01 -1.58
C GLU A 310 -24.17 -33.95 -0.51
N ARG A 311 -22.94 -33.67 -0.93
CA ARG A 311 -21.82 -33.38 -0.03
C ARG A 311 -21.04 -32.19 -0.52
N LEU A 312 -20.70 -31.31 0.42
CA LEU A 312 -19.87 -30.14 0.17
C LEU A 312 -18.51 -30.30 0.86
N TYR A 313 -17.50 -29.69 0.27
CA TYR A 313 -16.14 -29.66 0.81
C TYR A 313 -15.58 -28.25 0.72
N LEU A 314 -15.12 -27.69 1.83
CA LEU A 314 -14.43 -26.40 1.84
C LEU A 314 -12.93 -26.63 1.61
N MET A 315 -12.36 -25.95 0.63
CA MET A 315 -10.92 -25.93 0.40
C MET A 315 -10.24 -25.01 1.41
N GLU A 316 -9.23 -25.53 2.10
CA GLU A 316 -8.45 -24.78 3.08
C GLU A 316 -7.02 -25.29 3.11
N LYS A 317 -6.05 -24.41 2.82
CA LYS A 317 -4.61 -24.68 2.85
C LYS A 317 -4.21 -25.94 2.06
N GLY A 318 -4.89 -26.20 0.94
CA GLY A 318 -4.66 -27.34 0.06
C GLY A 318 -5.30 -28.66 0.53
N ARG A 319 -6.20 -28.61 1.51
CA ARG A 319 -6.98 -29.77 1.97
C ARG A 319 -8.47 -29.54 1.74
N ARG A 320 -9.22 -30.62 1.52
CA ARG A 320 -10.68 -30.60 1.48
C ARG A 320 -11.24 -30.91 2.85
N ARG A 321 -12.06 -30.01 3.39
CA ARG A 321 -12.73 -30.18 4.68
C ARG A 321 -14.19 -30.56 4.43
N LEU A 322 -14.61 -31.73 4.92
CA LEU A 322 -15.99 -32.17 4.77
C LEU A 322 -16.97 -31.20 5.45
N VAL A 323 -18.04 -30.84 4.76
CA VAL A 323 -19.20 -30.14 5.31
C VAL A 323 -20.30 -31.19 5.55
N PRO A 324 -20.52 -31.64 6.79
CA PRO A 324 -21.26 -32.88 7.06
C PRO A 324 -22.78 -32.75 6.93
N SER A 325 -23.33 -31.53 6.91
CA SER A 325 -24.77 -31.30 6.77
C SER A 325 -25.10 -29.92 6.19
N LEU A 326 -26.34 -29.76 5.71
CA LEU A 326 -26.87 -28.47 5.25
C LEU A 326 -26.82 -27.42 6.36
N SER A 327 -27.13 -27.78 7.61
CA SER A 327 -27.04 -26.84 8.74
C SER A 327 -25.63 -26.30 8.95
N VAL A 328 -24.59 -27.10 8.70
CA VAL A 328 -23.20 -26.64 8.72
C VAL A 328 -22.92 -25.75 7.51
N ALA A 329 -23.39 -26.11 6.32
CA ALA A 329 -23.26 -25.28 5.13
C ALA A 329 -23.91 -23.89 5.30
N ASP A 330 -25.11 -23.84 5.88
CA ASP A 330 -25.87 -22.62 6.14
C ASP A 330 -25.17 -21.75 7.19
N LYS A 331 -24.71 -22.37 8.28
CA LYS A 331 -23.96 -21.67 9.33
C LYS A 331 -22.77 -20.89 8.76
N TYR A 332 -22.03 -21.49 7.84
CA TYR A 332 -20.86 -20.85 7.22
C TYR A 332 -21.18 -20.18 5.87
N CYS A 333 -22.45 -20.10 5.46
CA CYS A 333 -22.91 -19.51 4.20
C CYS A 333 -22.16 -20.08 2.96
N LEU A 334 -22.10 -21.41 2.83
CA LEU A 334 -21.33 -22.12 1.79
C LEU A 334 -22.19 -22.70 0.65
N ALA A 335 -23.49 -22.93 0.88
CA ALA A 335 -24.31 -23.77 0.00
C ALA A 335 -24.50 -23.20 -1.42
N GLU A 336 -24.56 -21.87 -1.57
CA GLU A 336 -24.79 -21.22 -2.87
C GLU A 336 -23.57 -21.30 -3.81
N LYS A 337 -22.36 -21.50 -3.26
CA LYS A 337 -21.08 -21.27 -3.95
C LYS A 337 -20.33 -22.54 -4.36
N ALA A 338 -21.01 -23.69 -4.43
CA ALA A 338 -20.35 -24.97 -4.69
C ALA A 338 -20.03 -25.19 -6.17
N VAL A 339 -18.77 -25.55 -6.44
CA VAL A 339 -18.24 -25.91 -7.75
C VAL A 339 -18.26 -27.42 -7.92
N VAL A 340 -18.81 -27.90 -9.03
CA VAL A 340 -18.85 -29.34 -9.32
C VAL A 340 -17.51 -29.81 -9.88
N VAL A 341 -16.95 -30.85 -9.30
CA VAL A 341 -15.69 -31.49 -9.71
C VAL A 341 -15.89 -33.00 -9.86
N SER A 342 -15.04 -33.68 -10.63
CA SER A 342 -15.13 -35.13 -10.76
C SER A 342 -14.80 -35.82 -9.42
N PRO A 343 -15.42 -36.98 -9.12
CA PRO A 343 -15.09 -37.76 -7.93
C PRO A 343 -13.60 -38.13 -7.85
N PHE A 344 -12.95 -38.37 -8.99
CA PHE A 344 -11.53 -38.66 -9.09
C PHE A 344 -10.67 -37.50 -8.60
N ILE A 345 -10.91 -36.28 -9.10
CA ILE A 345 -10.15 -35.11 -8.66
C ILE A 345 -10.39 -34.84 -7.18
N LEU A 346 -11.63 -35.03 -6.71
CA LEU A 346 -11.96 -34.87 -5.31
C LEU A 346 -11.21 -35.88 -4.42
N SER A 347 -11.01 -37.13 -4.85
CA SER A 347 -10.27 -38.14 -4.07
C SER A 347 -8.78 -37.87 -3.98
N GLU A 348 -8.18 -37.20 -4.98
CA GLU A 348 -6.76 -36.83 -4.97
C GLU A 348 -6.44 -35.69 -3.98
N ILE A 349 -7.44 -34.92 -3.57
CA ILE A 349 -7.25 -33.82 -2.62
C ILE A 349 -7.16 -34.38 -1.19
N PRO A 350 -6.06 -34.09 -0.43
CA PRO A 350 -5.91 -34.55 0.94
C PRO A 350 -7.04 -34.09 1.85
N GLU A 351 -7.49 -34.97 2.74
CA GLU A 351 -8.57 -34.65 3.68
C GLU A 351 -8.07 -33.77 4.85
N GLY A 352 -8.86 -32.76 5.18
CA GLY A 352 -8.74 -31.96 6.37
C GLY A 352 -9.82 -32.31 7.40
N SER A 353 -9.70 -31.77 8.61
CA SER A 353 -10.72 -31.98 9.65
C SER A 353 -12.08 -31.45 9.18
N PRO A 354 -13.18 -32.21 9.34
CA PRO A 354 -14.52 -31.76 8.97
C PRO A 354 -14.90 -30.43 9.64
N LEU A 355 -15.78 -29.67 9.01
CA LEU A 355 -16.44 -28.54 9.67
C LEU A 355 -17.49 -29.06 10.65
N SER A 356 -17.69 -28.30 11.72
CA SER A 356 -18.64 -28.62 12.78
C SER A 356 -19.65 -27.51 12.99
N LEU A 357 -20.82 -27.86 13.52
CA LEU A 357 -21.84 -26.88 13.88
C LEU A 357 -21.44 -26.11 15.14
N GLU A 358 -20.70 -26.70 16.09
CA GLU A 358 -20.18 -25.98 17.26
C GLU A 358 -18.71 -25.59 17.05
N MET A 359 -18.40 -24.29 17.08
CA MET A 359 -17.01 -23.81 17.00
C MET A 359 -16.38 -23.81 18.40
N CYS A 360 -15.54 -24.81 18.69
CA CYS A 360 -15.00 -25.03 20.04
C CYS A 360 -13.48 -24.99 20.11
N THR A 361 -12.81 -25.34 19.02
CA THR A 361 -11.37 -25.52 18.92
C THR A 361 -10.82 -24.77 17.71
N ALA A 362 -9.50 -24.64 17.62
CA ALA A 362 -8.85 -24.08 16.44
C ALA A 362 -9.17 -24.88 15.16
N ALA A 363 -9.34 -26.20 15.29
CA ALA A 363 -9.68 -27.07 14.17
C ALA A 363 -11.09 -26.81 13.64
N ASP A 364 -12.02 -26.32 14.46
CA ASP A 364 -13.39 -26.02 14.01
C ASP A 364 -13.49 -24.74 13.19
N LEU A 365 -12.50 -23.86 13.29
CA LEU A 365 -12.52 -22.54 12.68
C LEU A 365 -12.01 -22.60 11.23
N PRO A 366 -12.83 -22.23 10.23
CA PRO A 366 -12.36 -22.14 8.85
C PRO A 366 -11.47 -20.90 8.67
N GLU A 367 -10.24 -21.09 8.23
CA GLU A 367 -9.25 -20.01 8.08
C GLU A 367 -9.73 -18.98 7.06
N GLY A 368 -9.51 -17.69 7.36
CA GLY A 368 -9.89 -16.59 6.49
C GLY A 368 -11.38 -16.26 6.49
N LYS A 369 -12.21 -17.08 7.15
CA LYS A 369 -13.65 -16.84 7.24
C LYS A 369 -13.96 -15.69 8.18
N PHE A 370 -14.89 -14.84 7.76
CA PHE A 370 -15.39 -13.72 8.53
C PHE A 370 -16.66 -14.07 9.31
N PHE A 371 -16.83 -13.46 10.47
CA PHE A 371 -17.96 -13.67 11.37
C PHE A 371 -18.44 -12.36 12.01
N GLU A 372 -19.67 -12.38 12.50
CA GLU A 372 -20.29 -11.31 13.28
C GLU A 372 -20.71 -11.80 14.68
N PHE A 373 -20.51 -10.94 15.69
CA PHE A 373 -21.01 -11.15 17.05
C PHE A 373 -21.29 -9.82 17.76
N TYR A 374 -22.57 -9.55 18.07
CA TYR A 374 -23.06 -8.32 18.72
C TYR A 374 -22.52 -7.01 18.09
N GLY A 375 -22.59 -6.91 16.77
CA GLY A 375 -22.14 -5.76 15.99
C GLY A 375 -20.62 -5.65 15.81
N ARG A 376 -19.85 -6.65 16.27
CA ARG A 376 -18.40 -6.74 16.08
C ARG A 376 -18.07 -7.76 14.99
N TYR A 377 -17.03 -7.47 14.22
CA TYR A 377 -16.58 -8.32 13.12
C TYR A 377 -15.32 -9.07 13.54
N PHE A 378 -15.22 -10.31 13.06
CA PHE A 378 -14.10 -11.20 13.33
C PHE A 378 -13.64 -11.84 12.04
N VAL A 379 -12.37 -12.22 11.99
CA VAL A 379 -11.82 -13.09 10.95
C VAL A 379 -10.97 -14.17 11.61
N VAL A 380 -11.02 -15.38 11.06
CA VAL A 380 -10.21 -16.49 11.54
C VAL A 380 -8.79 -16.36 10.97
N MET A 381 -7.81 -16.20 11.84
CA MET A 381 -6.39 -16.19 11.48
C MET A 381 -5.64 -17.14 12.41
N ASN A 382 -4.87 -18.06 11.84
CA ASN A 382 -4.12 -19.08 12.54
C ASN A 382 -4.97 -19.84 13.58
N GLY A 383 -6.19 -20.23 13.18
CA GLY A 383 -7.12 -20.95 14.06
C GLY A 383 -7.61 -20.15 15.26
N LYS A 384 -7.62 -18.82 15.18
CA LYS A 384 -8.10 -17.91 16.23
C LYS A 384 -9.06 -16.88 15.66
N LEU A 385 -10.08 -16.51 16.44
CA LEU A 385 -10.94 -15.37 16.13
C LEU A 385 -10.22 -14.06 16.44
N CYS A 386 -9.77 -13.37 15.40
CA CYS A 386 -9.16 -12.05 15.49
C CYS A 386 -10.22 -10.96 15.29
N ILE A 387 -10.12 -9.89 16.08
CA ILE A 387 -11.05 -8.75 15.96
C ILE A 387 -10.73 -7.96 14.70
N LEU A 388 -11.77 -7.62 13.94
CA LEU A 388 -11.72 -6.74 12.79
C LEU A 388 -12.57 -5.50 13.10
N ASN A 389 -11.95 -4.32 13.13
CA ASN A 389 -12.75 -3.10 13.34
C ASN A 389 -13.64 -2.80 12.12
N ARG A 390 -14.67 -1.98 12.33
CA ARG A 390 -15.70 -1.68 11.33
C ARG A 390 -15.13 -1.11 10.03
N LYS A 391 -14.12 -0.24 10.12
CA LYS A 391 -13.52 0.42 8.95
C LYS A 391 -12.67 -0.55 8.12
N MET A 392 -12.03 -1.54 8.75
CA MET A 392 -11.36 -2.63 8.03
C MET A 392 -12.37 -3.57 7.38
N ALA A 393 -13.49 -3.87 8.05
CA ALA A 393 -14.59 -4.62 7.44
C ALA A 393 -15.17 -3.89 6.22
N ASP A 394 -15.31 -2.56 6.31
CA ASP A 394 -15.67 -1.71 5.16
C ASP A 394 -14.60 -1.77 4.07
N ARG A 395 -13.30 -1.70 4.40
CA ARG A 395 -12.20 -1.74 3.42
C ARG A 395 -12.10 -3.07 2.66
N LEU A 396 -12.49 -4.16 3.29
CA LEU A 396 -12.57 -5.50 2.68
C LEU A 396 -13.91 -5.74 1.96
N HIS A 397 -14.77 -4.72 1.88
CA HIS A 397 -16.10 -4.75 1.26
C HIS A 397 -16.97 -5.93 1.72
N LEU A 398 -16.88 -6.30 3.01
CA LEU A 398 -17.64 -7.44 3.54
C LEU A 398 -19.15 -7.14 3.50
N ASP A 399 -19.94 -8.09 2.97
CA ASP A 399 -21.40 -8.07 3.13
C ASP A 399 -21.76 -8.45 4.57
N LYS A 400 -21.82 -7.42 5.42
CA LYS A 400 -22.09 -7.54 6.86
C LYS A 400 -23.43 -8.20 7.17
N ALA A 401 -24.41 -8.13 6.27
CA ALA A 401 -25.72 -8.74 6.49
C ALA A 401 -25.70 -10.26 6.28
N ARG A 402 -24.77 -10.75 5.45
CA ARG A 402 -24.59 -12.17 5.13
C ARG A 402 -23.50 -12.85 5.94
N LEU A 403 -22.85 -12.15 6.88
CA LEU A 403 -21.80 -12.76 7.69
C LEU A 403 -22.38 -13.85 8.60
N PRO A 404 -21.73 -15.04 8.66
CA PRO A 404 -21.97 -16.03 9.69
C PRO A 404 -21.98 -15.43 11.09
N LYS A 405 -23.01 -15.75 11.88
CA LYS A 405 -23.11 -15.30 13.26
C LYS A 405 -22.49 -16.32 14.22
N ILE A 406 -21.75 -15.82 15.19
CA ILE A 406 -21.25 -16.62 16.31
C ILE A 406 -22.21 -16.44 17.48
N ASN A 407 -22.55 -17.49 18.22
CA ASN A 407 -23.33 -17.36 19.45
C ASN A 407 -22.43 -17.14 20.69
N ALA A 408 -23.03 -16.75 21.82
CA ALA A 408 -22.26 -16.43 23.03
C ALA A 408 -21.41 -17.62 23.56
N ARG A 409 -21.89 -18.86 23.41
CA ARG A 409 -21.19 -20.08 23.85
C ARG A 409 -19.96 -20.34 23.00
N GLU A 410 -20.11 -20.24 21.67
CA GLU A 410 -19.01 -20.37 20.71
C GLU A 410 -17.99 -19.27 20.90
N TYR A 411 -18.44 -18.02 21.03
CA TYR A 411 -17.55 -16.90 21.29
C TYR A 411 -16.72 -17.13 22.55
N LYS A 412 -17.30 -17.70 23.62
CA LYS A 412 -16.56 -18.00 24.86
C LYS A 412 -15.53 -19.13 24.69
N ARG A 413 -15.82 -20.14 23.88
CA ARG A 413 -14.97 -21.34 23.71
C ARG A 413 -13.89 -21.18 22.66
N CYS A 414 -14.18 -20.45 21.58
CA CYS A 414 -13.25 -20.27 20.47
C CYS A 414 -11.95 -19.59 20.91
N PRO A 415 -10.78 -20.06 20.45
CA PRO A 415 -9.51 -19.37 20.63
C PRO A 415 -9.58 -17.92 20.15
N LYS A 416 -9.03 -16.98 20.94
CA LYS A 416 -9.00 -15.55 20.62
C LYS A 416 -7.63 -15.11 20.12
N GLY A 417 -7.66 -14.35 19.03
CA GLY A 417 -6.49 -13.69 18.47
C GLY A 417 -6.40 -12.24 18.88
N LYS A 418 -5.33 -11.57 18.44
CA LYS A 418 -5.19 -10.12 18.62
C LYS A 418 -6.12 -9.39 17.65
N GLU A 419 -6.43 -8.14 17.96
CA GLU A 419 -7.06 -7.24 16.98
C GLU A 419 -6.10 -7.03 15.80
N LEU A 420 -6.64 -7.09 14.58
CA LEU A 420 -5.88 -6.83 13.38
C LEU A 420 -5.49 -5.35 13.32
N GLY A 421 -4.19 -5.11 13.15
CA GLY A 421 -3.67 -3.79 12.83
C GLY A 421 -3.68 -3.53 11.32
N TRP A 422 -3.63 -2.25 10.95
CA TRP A 422 -3.26 -1.82 9.61
C TRP A 422 -2.02 -0.91 9.68
N ASN A 423 -1.30 -0.78 8.57
CA ASN A 423 -0.15 0.12 8.47
C ASN A 423 -0.55 1.57 8.71
N GLY A 424 -0.14 2.15 9.84
CA GLY A 424 -0.44 3.53 10.21
C GLY A 424 -1.27 3.68 11.48
N SER A 425 -1.81 2.60 12.06
CA SER A 425 -2.28 2.65 13.44
C SER A 425 -1.07 2.67 14.39
N ARG A 426 -0.99 3.68 15.27
CA ARG A 426 -0.04 3.72 16.41
C ARG A 426 -0.38 2.66 17.47
N SER A 427 -0.65 1.44 17.08
CA SER A 427 -0.96 0.31 17.95
C SER A 427 0.18 -0.70 17.91
N GLY A 428 1.32 -0.30 18.48
CA GLY A 428 2.50 -1.17 18.61
C GLY A 428 3.57 -0.61 19.54
N GLN A 429 3.76 0.72 19.55
CA GLN A 429 4.57 1.40 20.55
C GLN A 429 3.67 2.05 21.61
N ARG A 430 3.12 1.25 22.52
CA ARG A 430 3.01 1.74 23.90
C ARG A 430 4.47 1.95 24.34
N ARG A 431 4.93 3.21 24.28
CA ARG A 431 6.07 3.64 25.10
C ARG A 431 5.78 3.12 26.50
N LYS A 432 6.56 2.14 26.97
CA LYS A 432 6.70 1.93 28.41
C LYS A 432 7.14 3.28 28.95
N LYS A 433 6.21 3.99 29.59
CA LYS A 433 6.57 5.00 30.58
C LYS A 433 7.10 4.19 31.76
N SER A 434 8.41 4.14 31.88
CA SER A 434 9.14 3.93 33.12
C SER A 434 10.35 4.84 33.03
#